data_AF-A0A5B8VFV6-F1
#
_entry.id   AF-A0A5B8VFV6-F1
#
_cell.length_a   1.000
_cell.length_b   1.000
_cell.length_c   1.000
_cell.angle_alpha   90.00
_cell.angle_beta   90.00
_cell.angle_gamma   90.00
#
_symmetry.space_group_name_H-M   'P 1'
#
loop_
_entity.id
_entity.type
_entity.pdbx_description
1 polymer ?
#
loop_
_entity_poly.entity_id
_entity_poly.type
_entity_poly.pdbx_seq_one_letter_code
_entity_poly.pdbx_strand_id
1 'polypeptide(L)'
;MLKLSAIRIVFVLCTALASTIVTAQTITTPRIPSPAAEVQQTIGISTVSVKYSRPSVKGREVWGKLVPYGWNVQQFGAGNSAPWRAGANENTVLTLSHDATIEGHKVPAGSYGLFFVINENNTGEVILSKDYRSWGSFFYDPKQDEMRANIQLRDIANTELLTYDFINTTKNSAELTLNWEKKQFPVKIEFDVDNIVIENAAAELKGPIGFNWQGFSSAANYALQNKTNYEQGMKWIDQAIAQNSNFTTLSIKSGLLIASGKTAEGDKVMNDAVAAATENELNLYGYQLLNQNQQDKAIQMFILNTQRHPTSANVWDSLGEGYALKGDKKNAIASFKKSLSMNPAPNVKANSEKYLKQLGAL
;
A
#
# COMPACT_ATOMS: atom_id res chain seq x y z
N MET A 1 -67.29 -38.22 -36.35
CA MET A 1 -66.99 -37.15 -35.38
C MET A 1 -65.98 -37.67 -34.37
N LEU A 2 -64.89 -36.90 -34.19
CA LEU A 2 -64.01 -36.80 -33.02
C LEU A 2 -63.21 -38.01 -32.48
N LYS A 3 -61.89 -37.78 -32.52
CA LYS A 3 -60.87 -37.88 -31.45
C LYS A 3 -60.00 -39.15 -31.30
N LEU A 4 -58.70 -38.86 -31.47
CA LEU A 4 -57.49 -39.42 -30.84
C LEU A 4 -57.11 -40.87 -31.15
N SER A 5 -56.05 -41.01 -31.96
CA SER A 5 -54.89 -41.86 -31.68
C SER A 5 -53.76 -41.44 -32.63
N ALA A 6 -52.78 -40.68 -32.12
CA ALA A 6 -51.67 -40.17 -32.92
C ALA A 6 -50.34 -40.57 -32.27
N ILE A 7 -49.73 -41.64 -32.77
CA ILE A 7 -48.29 -41.89 -32.70
C ILE A 7 -47.90 -42.66 -33.97
N ARG A 8 -47.06 -42.04 -34.82
CA ARG A 8 -46.06 -42.72 -35.67
C ARG A 8 -45.10 -41.68 -36.27
N ILE A 9 -43.98 -41.52 -35.56
CA ILE A 9 -42.59 -41.36 -36.01
C ILE A 9 -42.41 -40.86 -37.45
N VAL A 10 -41.95 -39.61 -37.57
CA VAL A 10 -41.23 -39.11 -38.76
C VAL A 10 -39.88 -38.57 -38.28
N PHE A 11 -38.81 -39.23 -38.73
CA PHE A 11 -37.43 -38.79 -38.61
C PHE A 11 -37.23 -37.59 -39.55
N VAL A 12 -37.04 -36.38 -38.99
CA VAL A 12 -36.54 -35.22 -39.77
C VAL A 12 -35.14 -34.91 -39.27
N LEU A 13 -34.16 -35.36 -40.05
CA LEU A 13 -32.76 -35.01 -39.91
C LEU A 13 -32.55 -33.60 -40.47
N CYS A 14 -32.77 -32.57 -39.65
CA CYS A 14 -32.35 -31.20 -39.98
C CYS A 14 -30.86 -31.06 -39.69
N THR A 15 -30.03 -31.28 -40.71
CA THR A 15 -28.62 -30.87 -40.72
C THR A 15 -28.53 -29.37 -40.51
N ALA A 16 -28.11 -28.96 -39.32
CA ALA A 16 -27.75 -27.58 -39.02
C ALA A 16 -26.54 -27.19 -39.89
N LEU A 17 -26.73 -26.21 -40.78
CA LEU A 17 -25.62 -25.47 -41.37
C LEU A 17 -24.92 -24.70 -40.26
N ALA A 18 -23.88 -25.29 -39.68
CA ALA A 18 -22.90 -24.57 -38.88
C ALA A 18 -22.04 -23.75 -39.86
N SER A 19 -22.39 -22.49 -40.06
CA SER A 19 -21.49 -21.50 -40.67
C SER A 19 -20.32 -21.30 -39.71
N THR A 20 -19.23 -22.03 -39.95
CA THR A 20 -17.94 -21.77 -39.30
C THR A 20 -17.46 -20.40 -39.75
N ILE A 21 -17.42 -19.46 -38.81
CA ILE A 21 -16.68 -18.22 -39.01
C ILE A 21 -15.21 -18.62 -39.07
N VAL A 22 -14.66 -18.65 -40.28
CA VAL A 22 -13.21 -18.76 -40.49
C VAL A 22 -12.60 -17.45 -39.99
N THR A 23 -12.19 -17.42 -38.72
CA THR A 23 -11.22 -16.42 -38.29
C THR A 23 -9.93 -16.73 -39.03
N ALA A 24 -9.51 -15.86 -39.94
CA ALA A 24 -8.20 -15.97 -40.57
C ALA A 24 -7.13 -15.99 -39.47
N GLN A 25 -6.55 -17.16 -39.21
CA GLN A 25 -5.39 -17.29 -38.32
C GLN A 25 -4.15 -16.87 -39.12
N THR A 26 -3.94 -15.57 -39.25
CA THR A 26 -2.62 -15.05 -39.63
C THR A 26 -1.64 -15.31 -38.49
N ILE A 27 -0.41 -15.70 -38.82
CA ILE A 27 0.67 -15.89 -37.85
C ILE A 27 0.90 -14.54 -37.15
N THR A 28 0.86 -14.51 -35.81
CA THR A 28 1.19 -13.30 -35.04
C THR A 28 2.66 -12.96 -35.24
N THR A 29 2.96 -11.87 -35.94
CA THR A 29 4.33 -11.38 -36.13
C THR A 29 4.73 -10.35 -35.06
N PRO A 30 6.02 -10.25 -34.68
CA PRO A 30 6.47 -9.25 -33.71
C PRO A 30 6.12 -7.83 -34.14
N ARG A 31 5.68 -7.01 -33.18
CA ARG A 31 5.47 -5.57 -33.40
C ARG A 31 6.83 -4.86 -33.43
N ILE A 32 7.39 -4.67 -34.62
CA ILE A 32 8.72 -4.06 -34.80
C ILE A 32 8.70 -2.54 -34.55
N PRO A 33 7.77 -1.74 -35.11
CA PRO A 33 7.69 -0.32 -34.77
C PRO A 33 6.91 -0.11 -33.47
N SER A 34 7.52 0.64 -32.54
CA SER A 34 6.92 1.04 -31.28
C SER A 34 6.38 -0.16 -30.47
N PRO A 35 7.27 -1.05 -29.98
CA PRO A 35 6.84 -2.25 -29.26
C PRO A 35 5.97 -1.88 -28.05
N ALA A 36 5.07 -2.79 -27.68
CA ALA A 36 4.23 -2.60 -26.50
C ALA A 36 5.05 -2.79 -25.21
N ALA A 37 4.67 -2.09 -24.15
CA ALA A 37 5.25 -2.22 -22.83
C ALA A 37 4.24 -1.86 -21.74
N GLU A 38 4.56 -2.30 -20.53
CA GLU A 38 3.79 -2.00 -19.32
C GLU A 38 4.73 -1.74 -18.15
N VAL A 39 4.36 -0.80 -17.29
CA VAL A 39 4.97 -0.61 -15.97
C VAL A 39 3.86 -0.56 -14.91
N GLN A 40 4.15 -1.06 -13.71
CA GLN A 40 3.21 -1.07 -12.59
C GLN A 40 3.95 -0.72 -11.30
N GLN A 41 3.29 0.06 -10.43
CA GLN A 41 3.77 0.39 -9.09
C GLN A 41 2.68 0.16 -8.06
N THR A 42 3.06 -0.41 -6.92
CA THR A 42 2.21 -0.50 -5.73
C THR A 42 2.54 0.64 -4.77
N ILE A 43 1.53 1.37 -4.32
CA ILE A 43 1.61 2.48 -3.35
C ILE A 43 0.61 2.16 -2.23
N GLY A 44 1.10 1.91 -1.03
CA GLY A 44 0.30 1.28 0.02
C GLY A 44 -0.18 -0.11 -0.43
N ILE A 45 -1.50 -0.32 -0.49
CA ILE A 45 -2.11 -1.52 -1.08
C ILE A 45 -2.78 -1.26 -2.44
N SER A 46 -2.61 -0.05 -2.98
CA SER A 46 -3.11 0.34 -4.29
C SER A 46 -2.05 0.11 -5.36
N THR A 47 -2.48 -0.28 -6.55
CA THR A 47 -1.64 -0.31 -7.75
C THR A 47 -2.05 0.76 -8.77
N VAL A 48 -1.05 1.27 -9.47
CA VAL A 48 -1.18 2.05 -10.70
C VAL A 48 -0.35 1.38 -11.79
N SER A 49 -0.89 1.23 -12.99
CA SER A 49 -0.15 0.72 -14.15
C SER A 49 -0.31 1.60 -15.38
N VAL A 50 0.69 1.57 -16.26
CA VAL A 50 0.67 2.26 -17.55
C VAL A 50 1.01 1.27 -18.65
N LYS A 51 0.06 1.01 -19.54
CA LYS A 51 0.23 0.20 -20.77
C LYS A 51 0.38 1.13 -21.95
N TYR A 52 1.43 0.94 -22.76
CA TYR A 52 1.78 1.90 -23.80
C TYR A 52 2.58 1.26 -24.94
N SER A 53 2.70 1.99 -26.05
CA SER A 53 3.64 1.67 -27.13
C SER A 53 4.79 2.65 -27.10
N ARG A 54 6.03 2.17 -27.19
CA ARG A 54 7.25 2.98 -27.00
C ARG A 54 7.97 3.33 -28.31
N PRO A 55 7.69 4.48 -28.95
CA PRO A 55 8.44 4.92 -30.13
C PRO A 55 9.90 5.24 -29.81
N SER A 56 10.77 5.10 -30.81
CA SER A 56 12.19 5.46 -30.76
C SER A 56 12.43 6.88 -31.31
N VAL A 57 13.42 7.63 -30.84
CA VAL A 57 13.78 8.94 -31.42
C VAL A 57 14.28 8.77 -32.87
N LYS A 58 15.25 7.87 -33.10
CA LYS A 58 15.89 7.59 -34.42
C LYS A 58 16.45 8.84 -35.11
N GLY A 59 17.05 9.75 -34.34
CA GLY A 59 17.62 10.99 -34.85
C GLY A 59 16.60 12.00 -35.40
N ARG A 60 15.30 11.79 -35.15
CA ARG A 60 14.23 12.71 -35.57
C ARG A 60 14.08 13.84 -34.56
N GLU A 61 13.69 15.01 -35.05
CA GLU A 61 13.23 16.09 -34.18
C GLU A 61 11.87 15.72 -33.58
N VAL A 62 11.82 15.54 -32.27
CA VAL A 62 10.62 15.05 -31.58
C VAL A 62 9.65 16.21 -31.32
N TRP A 63 10.10 17.24 -30.59
CA TRP A 63 9.24 18.31 -30.09
C TRP A 63 9.04 19.41 -31.12
N GLY A 64 7.78 19.85 -31.31
CA GLY A 64 7.41 20.83 -32.34
C GLY A 64 7.31 20.27 -33.76
N LYS A 65 7.69 19.00 -33.97
CA LYS A 65 7.57 18.28 -35.26
C LYS A 65 6.77 17.00 -35.09
N LEU A 66 7.41 15.93 -34.62
CA LEU A 66 6.75 14.62 -34.47
C LEU A 66 5.63 14.67 -33.42
N VAL A 67 5.90 15.37 -32.32
CA VAL A 67 4.92 15.77 -31.31
C VAL A 67 4.81 17.29 -31.42
N PRO A 68 3.79 17.82 -32.12
CA PRO A 68 3.63 19.25 -32.22
C PRO A 68 3.25 19.86 -30.86
N TYR A 69 3.60 21.12 -30.65
CA TYR A 69 3.26 21.83 -29.42
C TYR A 69 1.76 22.13 -29.35
N GLY A 70 1.24 22.22 -28.13
CA GLY A 70 -0.16 22.51 -27.85
C GLY A 70 -1.12 21.41 -28.29
N TRP A 71 -2.36 21.84 -28.49
CA TRP A 71 -3.44 21.03 -29.01
C TRP A 71 -3.43 21.01 -30.53
N ASN A 72 -3.59 19.84 -31.15
CA ASN A 72 -3.37 19.69 -32.59
C ASN A 72 -4.53 18.96 -33.29
N VAL A 73 -4.97 19.54 -34.42
CA VAL A 73 -5.97 18.94 -35.29
C VAL A 73 -5.40 17.72 -35.97
N GLN A 74 -6.05 16.58 -35.78
CA GLN A 74 -5.63 15.34 -36.41
C GLN A 74 -6.10 15.29 -37.88
N GLN A 75 -5.19 14.93 -38.78
CA GLN A 75 -5.49 14.83 -40.23
C GLN A 75 -6.43 13.66 -40.58
N PHE A 76 -6.62 12.73 -39.64
CA PHE A 76 -7.47 11.56 -39.76
C PHE A 76 -8.36 11.44 -38.51
N GLY A 77 -9.42 10.63 -38.56
CA GLY A 77 -10.34 10.42 -37.43
C GLY A 77 -11.39 11.52 -37.30
N ALA A 78 -11.72 11.91 -36.06
CA ALA A 78 -12.78 12.87 -35.76
C ALA A 78 -12.47 14.31 -36.20
N GLY A 79 -11.23 14.61 -36.61
CA GLY A 79 -10.82 15.94 -37.08
C GLY A 79 -10.82 17.04 -36.00
N ASN A 80 -11.03 16.67 -34.73
CA ASN A 80 -10.97 17.59 -33.61
C ASN A 80 -9.51 17.91 -33.23
N SER A 81 -9.32 19.05 -32.58
CA SER A 81 -8.07 19.33 -31.89
C SER A 81 -7.91 18.37 -30.70
N ALA A 82 -6.74 17.74 -30.59
CA ALA A 82 -6.48 16.70 -29.62
C ALA A 82 -5.10 16.82 -28.98
N PRO A 83 -4.92 16.36 -27.74
CA PRO A 83 -3.63 16.27 -27.08
C PRO A 83 -2.81 15.07 -27.61
N TRP A 84 -1.52 15.03 -27.29
CA TRP A 84 -0.66 13.92 -27.69
C TRP A 84 -0.95 12.67 -26.86
N ARG A 85 -1.13 11.53 -27.52
CA ARG A 85 -1.40 10.19 -26.93
C ARG A 85 -0.28 9.63 -26.03
N ALA A 86 0.78 10.40 -25.79
CA ALA A 86 1.85 10.04 -24.86
C ALA A 86 2.53 8.69 -25.16
N GLY A 87 2.62 8.34 -26.45
CA GLY A 87 2.99 7.01 -26.92
C GLY A 87 2.78 6.90 -28.43
N ALA A 88 2.61 5.68 -28.93
CA ALA A 88 2.30 5.39 -30.33
C ALA A 88 1.13 4.41 -30.46
N ASN A 89 0.54 4.36 -31.67
CA ASN A 89 -0.56 3.47 -32.03
C ASN A 89 -1.83 3.74 -31.19
N GLU A 90 -2.29 2.78 -30.38
CA GLU A 90 -3.41 2.89 -29.45
C GLU A 90 -3.15 3.90 -28.32
N ASN A 91 -4.18 4.23 -27.55
CA ASN A 91 -4.01 5.06 -26.34
C ASN A 91 -2.94 4.44 -25.42
N THR A 92 -2.12 5.31 -24.83
CA THR A 92 -1.48 4.97 -23.56
C THR A 92 -2.57 4.88 -22.50
N VAL A 93 -2.62 3.77 -21.76
CA VAL A 93 -3.68 3.51 -20.78
C VAL A 93 -3.08 3.51 -19.38
N LEU A 94 -3.53 4.44 -18.55
CA LEU A 94 -3.25 4.47 -17.12
C LEU A 94 -4.39 3.75 -16.38
N THR A 95 -4.08 2.82 -15.50
CA THR A 95 -5.09 2.09 -14.69
C THR A 95 -4.82 2.28 -13.21
N LEU A 96 -5.86 2.64 -12.45
CA LEU A 96 -5.87 2.82 -11.02
C LEU A 96 -6.74 1.73 -10.38
N SER A 97 -6.20 1.03 -9.38
CA SER A 97 -6.97 0.02 -8.62
C SER A 97 -7.92 0.62 -7.57
N HIS A 98 -7.66 1.84 -7.12
CA HIS A 98 -8.44 2.57 -6.14
C HIS A 98 -8.55 4.04 -6.56
N ASP A 99 -9.42 4.79 -5.91
CA ASP A 99 -9.51 6.24 -6.10
C ASP A 99 -8.17 6.89 -5.72
N ALA A 100 -7.72 7.80 -6.59
CA ALA A 100 -6.45 8.49 -6.45
C ALA A 100 -6.63 10.01 -6.45
N THR A 101 -5.58 10.71 -6.06
CA THR A 101 -5.41 12.15 -6.32
C THR A 101 -4.24 12.32 -7.29
N ILE A 102 -4.49 12.88 -8.47
CA ILE A 102 -3.49 13.07 -9.53
C ILE A 102 -3.33 14.57 -9.75
N GLU A 103 -2.12 15.11 -9.52
CA GLU A 103 -1.86 16.55 -9.59
C GLU A 103 -2.93 17.38 -8.84
N GLY A 104 -3.31 16.94 -7.64
CA GLY A 104 -4.32 17.59 -6.80
C GLY A 104 -5.79 17.31 -7.17
N HIS A 105 -6.07 16.58 -8.25
CA HIS A 105 -7.43 16.27 -8.70
C HIS A 105 -7.86 14.87 -8.27
N LYS A 106 -9.08 14.74 -7.74
CA LYS A 106 -9.65 13.42 -7.40
C LYS A 106 -10.01 12.66 -8.68
N VAL A 107 -9.55 11.42 -8.77
CA VAL A 107 -9.77 10.52 -9.91
C VAL A 107 -10.24 9.17 -9.38
N PRO A 108 -11.44 8.70 -9.74
CA PRO A 108 -11.91 7.38 -9.32
C PRO A 108 -11.00 6.23 -9.79
N ALA A 109 -11.15 5.06 -9.18
CA ALA A 109 -10.57 3.83 -9.69
C ALA A 109 -11.07 3.55 -11.12
N GLY A 110 -10.18 3.08 -12.00
CA GLY A 110 -10.55 2.82 -13.39
C GLY A 110 -9.38 2.83 -14.36
N SER A 111 -9.69 2.65 -15.64
CA SER A 111 -8.73 2.78 -16.74
C SER A 111 -9.03 4.03 -17.56
N TYR A 112 -7.98 4.76 -17.89
CA TYR A 112 -8.05 6.06 -18.55
C TYR A 112 -7.04 6.16 -19.68
N GLY A 113 -7.42 6.83 -20.77
CA GLY A 113 -6.49 7.25 -21.80
C GLY A 113 -5.62 8.37 -21.24
N LEU A 114 -4.30 8.16 -21.21
CA LEU A 114 -3.31 9.14 -20.77
C LEU A 114 -2.83 9.96 -21.95
N PHE A 115 -3.00 11.27 -21.84
CA PHE A 115 -2.55 12.23 -22.84
C PHE A 115 -1.73 13.34 -22.20
N PHE A 116 -0.85 13.94 -22.99
CA PHE A 116 -0.12 15.14 -22.61
C PHE A 116 -0.27 16.24 -23.65
N VAL A 117 -0.21 17.48 -23.17
CA VAL A 117 0.05 18.66 -23.97
C VAL A 117 1.43 19.17 -23.58
N ILE A 118 2.20 19.60 -24.58
CA ILE A 118 3.51 20.22 -24.36
C ILE A 118 3.52 21.60 -25.02
N ASN A 119 4.01 22.59 -24.30
CA ASN A 119 4.24 23.94 -24.81
C ASN A 119 5.76 24.19 -24.98
N GLU A 120 6.11 25.21 -25.75
CA GLU A 120 7.52 25.55 -26.06
C GLU A 120 8.36 25.87 -24.81
N ASN A 121 7.72 26.37 -23.75
CA ASN A 121 8.36 26.81 -22.51
C ASN A 121 8.44 25.71 -21.42
N ASN A 122 8.45 24.43 -21.81
CA ASN A 122 8.44 23.28 -20.90
C ASN A 122 7.25 23.24 -19.92
N THR A 123 6.16 23.96 -20.22
CA THR A 123 4.88 23.77 -19.53
C THR A 123 3.99 22.81 -20.32
N GLY A 124 2.99 22.24 -19.68
CA GLY A 124 2.09 21.32 -20.35
C GLY A 124 0.87 20.99 -19.53
N GLU A 125 0.12 20.02 -20.02
CA GLU A 125 -1.04 19.44 -19.32
C GLU A 125 -0.90 17.93 -19.30
N VAL A 126 -1.29 17.30 -18.20
CA VAL A 126 -1.66 15.89 -18.14
C VAL A 126 -3.17 15.78 -18.24
N ILE A 127 -3.66 14.82 -19.01
CA ILE A 127 -5.09 14.61 -19.26
C ILE A 127 -5.41 13.12 -19.15
N LEU A 128 -6.50 12.80 -18.46
CA LEU A 128 -7.04 11.45 -18.35
C LEU A 128 -8.44 11.44 -18.94
N SER A 129 -8.63 10.63 -19.98
CA SER A 129 -9.91 10.45 -20.67
C SER A 129 -10.54 9.10 -20.33
N LYS A 130 -11.86 9.09 -20.14
CA LYS A 130 -12.68 7.87 -19.98
C LYS A 130 -12.69 7.00 -21.23
N ASP A 131 -12.42 7.58 -22.40
CA ASP A 131 -12.21 6.79 -23.62
C ASP A 131 -10.74 6.36 -23.72
N TYR A 132 -10.46 5.14 -23.27
CA TYR A 132 -9.13 4.55 -23.25
C TYR A 132 -8.93 3.45 -24.31
N ARG A 133 -9.92 3.17 -25.16
CA ARG A 133 -9.87 2.09 -26.17
C ARG A 133 -9.64 2.60 -27.59
N SER A 134 -9.67 3.92 -27.77
CA SER A 134 -9.43 4.58 -29.04
C SER A 134 -8.00 4.39 -29.58
N TRP A 135 -7.85 4.60 -30.89
CA TRP A 135 -6.55 4.62 -31.56
C TRP A 135 -5.81 5.94 -31.28
N GLY A 136 -5.25 6.07 -30.08
CA GLY A 136 -4.67 7.31 -29.53
C GLY A 136 -5.56 8.53 -29.75
N SER A 137 -4.97 9.64 -30.19
CA SER A 137 -5.64 10.95 -30.25
C SER A 137 -6.69 11.15 -31.36
N PHE A 138 -6.88 10.21 -32.31
CA PHE A 138 -7.70 10.48 -33.51
C PHE A 138 -9.19 10.63 -33.25
N PHE A 139 -9.69 10.03 -32.17
CA PHE A 139 -11.10 10.09 -31.78
C PHE A 139 -11.28 10.78 -30.43
N TYR A 140 -10.30 11.58 -30.03
CA TYR A 140 -10.33 12.28 -28.76
C TYR A 140 -11.54 13.23 -28.68
N ASP A 141 -12.28 13.11 -27.57
CA ASP A 141 -13.41 13.98 -27.23
C ASP A 141 -13.17 14.59 -25.84
N PRO A 142 -12.98 15.93 -25.74
CA PRO A 142 -12.88 16.65 -24.46
C PRO A 142 -13.96 16.31 -23.44
N LYS A 143 -15.18 15.94 -23.89
CA LYS A 143 -16.29 15.60 -22.99
C LYS A 143 -16.06 14.30 -22.22
N GLN A 144 -15.09 13.49 -22.65
CA GLN A 144 -14.71 12.24 -21.99
C GLN A 144 -13.62 12.45 -20.95
N ASP A 145 -13.10 13.67 -20.76
CA ASP A 145 -12.07 13.90 -19.75
C ASP A 145 -12.59 13.68 -18.33
N GLU A 146 -11.87 12.88 -17.57
CA GLU A 146 -12.05 12.77 -16.13
C GLU A 146 -11.32 13.89 -15.41
N MET A 147 -10.11 14.24 -15.88
CA MET A 147 -9.34 15.35 -15.33
C MET A 147 -8.35 15.93 -16.33
N ARG A 148 -7.95 17.17 -16.06
CA ARG A 148 -6.81 17.86 -16.66
C ARG A 148 -6.05 18.58 -15.56
N ALA A 149 -4.72 18.59 -15.63
CA ALA A 149 -3.90 19.36 -14.71
C ALA A 149 -2.67 19.91 -15.43
N ASN A 150 -2.25 21.11 -15.04
CA ASN A 150 -1.02 21.70 -15.55
C ASN A 150 0.20 20.98 -14.95
N ILE A 151 1.22 20.76 -15.77
CA ILE A 151 2.48 20.15 -15.34
C ILE A 151 3.67 20.98 -15.82
N GLN A 152 4.78 20.87 -15.08
CA GLN A 152 6.07 21.44 -15.45
C GLN A 152 7.01 20.31 -15.87
N LEU A 153 7.44 20.34 -17.13
CA LEU A 153 8.36 19.36 -17.67
C LEU A 153 9.79 19.64 -17.19
N ARG A 154 10.61 18.58 -17.17
CA ARG A 154 12.04 18.65 -16.82
C ARG A 154 12.89 18.27 -18.02
N ASP A 155 14.04 18.90 -18.15
CA ASP A 155 15.06 18.45 -19.10
C ASP A 155 15.87 17.29 -18.50
N ILE A 156 16.13 16.28 -19.30
CA ILE A 156 16.87 15.07 -18.92
C ILE A 156 17.90 14.69 -19.99
N ALA A 157 18.77 13.72 -19.67
CA ALA A 157 19.62 13.10 -20.68
C ALA A 157 18.77 12.37 -21.74
N ASN A 158 19.32 12.24 -22.96
CA ASN A 158 18.60 11.66 -24.08
C ASN A 158 18.15 10.22 -23.80
N THR A 159 16.84 9.99 -23.94
CA THR A 159 16.17 8.70 -23.80
C THR A 159 15.67 8.25 -25.17
N GLU A 160 16.32 7.25 -25.77
CA GLU A 160 16.05 6.82 -27.15
C GLU A 160 14.65 6.22 -27.32
N LEU A 161 14.21 5.37 -26.39
CA LEU A 161 12.89 4.74 -26.40
C LEU A 161 12.01 5.39 -25.35
N LEU A 162 10.84 5.89 -25.75
CA LEU A 162 9.86 6.43 -24.81
C LEU A 162 9.60 5.42 -23.71
N THR A 163 9.79 5.82 -22.46
CA THR A 163 9.70 4.94 -21.30
C THR A 163 8.94 5.61 -20.18
N TYR A 164 8.05 4.86 -19.54
CA TYR A 164 7.42 5.28 -18.29
C TYR A 164 8.15 4.65 -17.10
N ASP A 165 8.22 5.36 -15.99
CA ASP A 165 8.76 4.87 -14.73
C ASP A 165 8.09 5.54 -13.53
N PHE A 166 8.22 4.95 -12.34
CA PHE A 166 7.75 5.51 -11.08
C PHE A 166 8.95 5.87 -10.19
N ILE A 167 9.04 7.14 -9.81
CA ILE A 167 10.12 7.65 -8.95
C ILE A 167 9.53 8.34 -7.72
N ASN A 168 10.41 8.70 -6.77
CA ASN A 168 10.02 9.46 -5.56
C ASN A 168 8.89 8.81 -4.74
N THR A 169 8.90 7.47 -4.67
CA THR A 169 7.88 6.70 -3.96
C THR A 169 7.94 6.94 -2.44
N THR A 170 6.77 7.18 -1.86
CA THR A 170 6.56 7.31 -0.41
C THR A 170 5.54 6.27 0.06
N LYS A 171 5.10 6.35 1.33
CA LYS A 171 4.00 5.51 1.85
C LYS A 171 2.72 5.67 1.01
N ASN A 172 2.41 6.88 0.55
CA ASN A 172 1.11 7.25 -0.01
C ASN A 172 1.17 7.88 -1.41
N SER A 173 2.35 8.08 -1.98
CA SER A 173 2.51 8.72 -3.28
C SER A 173 3.64 8.13 -4.11
N ALA A 174 3.59 8.37 -5.41
CA ALA A 174 4.73 8.25 -6.32
C ALA A 174 4.60 9.29 -7.43
N GLU A 175 5.69 9.54 -8.14
CA GLU A 175 5.70 10.36 -9.35
C GLU A 175 5.85 9.46 -10.56
N LEU A 176 4.79 9.38 -11.38
CA LEU A 176 4.85 8.77 -12.71
C LEU A 176 5.64 9.70 -13.63
N THR A 177 6.61 9.17 -14.35
CA THR A 177 7.41 9.94 -15.31
C THR A 177 7.35 9.31 -16.69
N LEU A 178 7.00 10.09 -17.70
CA LEU A 178 7.31 9.77 -19.10
C LEU A 178 8.67 10.36 -19.43
N ASN A 179 9.61 9.53 -19.89
CA ASN A 179 10.93 9.94 -20.36
C ASN A 179 11.06 9.64 -21.85
N TRP A 180 11.31 10.65 -22.67
CA TRP A 180 11.61 10.47 -24.09
C TRP A 180 12.43 11.62 -24.64
N GLU A 181 13.42 11.32 -25.49
CA GLU A 181 14.42 12.30 -25.90
C GLU A 181 14.99 12.99 -24.63
N LYS A 182 15.04 14.31 -24.56
CA LYS A 182 15.59 15.08 -23.44
C LYS A 182 14.47 15.65 -22.55
N LYS A 183 13.24 15.13 -22.63
CA LYS A 183 12.11 15.62 -21.82
C LYS A 183 11.57 14.55 -20.88
N GLN A 184 11.24 14.99 -19.69
CA GLN A 184 10.52 14.23 -18.67
C GLN A 184 9.21 14.92 -18.33
N PHE A 185 8.12 14.14 -18.25
CA PHE A 185 6.79 14.58 -17.86
C PHE A 185 6.45 13.96 -16.50
N PRO A 186 6.68 14.69 -15.40
CA PRO A 186 6.33 14.20 -14.06
C PRO A 186 4.83 14.38 -13.80
N VAL A 187 4.22 13.37 -13.18
CA VAL A 187 2.83 13.35 -12.73
C VAL A 187 2.77 12.72 -11.35
N LYS A 188 2.46 13.51 -10.32
CA LYS A 188 2.28 13.05 -8.95
C LYS A 188 0.94 12.31 -8.82
N ILE A 189 1.01 11.12 -8.25
CA ILE A 189 -0.14 10.26 -7.95
C ILE A 189 -0.12 9.94 -6.47
N GLU A 190 -1.24 10.15 -5.79
CA GLU A 190 -1.41 9.93 -4.36
C GLU A 190 -2.63 9.04 -4.10
N PHE A 191 -2.52 8.15 -3.13
CA PHE A 191 -3.62 7.33 -2.63
C PHE A 191 -3.89 7.65 -1.17
N ASP A 192 -5.17 7.61 -0.76
CA ASP A 192 -5.56 7.69 0.64
C ASP A 192 -5.35 6.33 1.31
N VAL A 193 -4.08 5.95 1.47
CA VAL A 193 -3.68 4.61 1.90
C VAL A 193 -4.32 4.19 3.22
N ASP A 194 -4.44 5.12 4.17
CA ASP A 194 -4.98 4.81 5.48
C ASP A 194 -6.47 4.45 5.39
N ASN A 195 -7.27 5.21 4.65
CA ASN A 195 -8.68 4.89 4.46
C ASN A 195 -8.88 3.63 3.61
N ILE A 196 -8.07 3.44 2.57
CA ILE A 196 -8.11 2.24 1.73
C ILE A 196 -7.81 0.97 2.56
N VAL A 197 -6.82 1.01 3.46
CA VAL A 197 -6.52 -0.13 4.35
C VAL A 197 -7.67 -0.38 5.33
N ILE A 198 -8.29 0.67 5.87
CA ILE A 198 -9.43 0.54 6.79
C ILE A 198 -10.64 -0.08 6.08
N GLU A 199 -10.94 0.34 4.86
CA GLU A 199 -12.02 -0.23 4.04
C GLU A 199 -11.74 -1.68 3.66
N ASN A 200 -10.50 -2.00 3.25
CA ASN A 200 -10.08 -3.37 2.95
C ASN A 200 -10.20 -4.26 4.19
N ALA A 201 -9.73 -3.81 5.35
CA ALA A 201 -9.87 -4.53 6.61
C ALA A 201 -11.35 -4.76 6.96
N ALA A 202 -12.22 -3.76 6.78
CA ALA A 202 -13.65 -3.91 6.99
C ALA A 202 -14.28 -4.97 6.08
N ALA A 203 -13.79 -5.13 4.85
CA ALA A 203 -14.23 -6.17 3.93
C ALA A 203 -13.70 -7.55 4.33
N GLU A 204 -12.42 -7.67 4.64
CA GLU A 204 -11.77 -8.93 5.06
C GLU A 204 -12.36 -9.50 6.36
N LEU A 205 -12.73 -8.63 7.30
CA LEU A 205 -13.38 -8.99 8.56
C LEU A 205 -14.81 -9.51 8.38
N LYS A 206 -15.38 -9.47 7.17
CA LYS A 206 -16.64 -10.16 6.84
C LYS A 206 -16.39 -11.61 6.40
N GLY A 207 -15.13 -11.99 6.16
CA GLY A 207 -14.70 -13.33 5.78
C GLY A 207 -14.07 -14.12 6.95
N PRO A 208 -13.31 -15.18 6.65
CA PRO A 208 -12.71 -16.06 7.66
C PRO A 208 -11.87 -15.35 8.74
N ILE A 209 -11.21 -14.25 8.37
CA ILE A 209 -10.39 -13.43 9.27
C ILE A 209 -11.25 -12.83 10.40
N GLY A 210 -12.52 -12.51 10.11
CA GLY A 210 -13.48 -11.98 11.08
C GLY A 210 -14.03 -12.98 12.09
N PHE A 211 -13.74 -14.29 11.97
CA PHE A 211 -14.15 -15.26 13.00
C PHE A 211 -13.20 -15.29 14.20
N ASN A 212 -12.07 -14.59 14.14
CA ASN A 212 -11.03 -14.62 15.16
C ASN A 212 -10.68 -13.21 15.64
N TRP A 213 -10.42 -13.08 16.95
CA TRP A 213 -10.10 -11.80 17.57
C TRP A 213 -8.84 -11.15 16.97
N GLN A 214 -7.91 -11.94 16.46
CA GLN A 214 -6.65 -11.48 15.86
C GLN A 214 -6.89 -10.57 14.66
N GLY A 215 -7.89 -10.87 13.83
CA GLY A 215 -8.27 -10.04 12.69
C GLY A 215 -8.70 -8.66 13.14
N PHE A 216 -9.65 -8.61 14.06
CA PHE A 216 -10.15 -7.37 14.64
C PHE A 216 -9.07 -6.57 15.37
N SER A 217 -8.24 -7.23 16.18
CA SER A 217 -7.15 -6.55 16.91
C SER A 217 -6.08 -6.03 15.95
N SER A 218 -5.78 -6.75 14.86
CA SER A 218 -4.82 -6.29 13.85
C SER A 218 -5.31 -5.03 13.14
N ALA A 219 -6.59 -5.02 12.74
CA ALA A 219 -7.22 -3.86 12.11
C ALA A 219 -7.29 -2.65 13.06
N ALA A 220 -7.63 -2.87 14.33
CA ALA A 220 -7.61 -1.83 15.36
C ALA A 220 -6.20 -1.30 15.64
N ASN A 221 -5.21 -2.18 15.67
CA ASN A 221 -3.82 -1.77 15.85
C ASN A 221 -3.31 -0.95 14.66
N TYR A 222 -3.72 -1.27 13.43
CA TYR A 222 -3.39 -0.44 12.26
C TYR A 222 -3.86 1.01 12.46
N ALA A 223 -5.11 1.20 12.89
CA ALA A 223 -5.68 2.51 13.21
C ALA A 223 -4.84 3.26 14.27
N LEU A 224 -4.45 2.57 15.34
CA LEU A 224 -3.60 3.11 16.40
C LEU A 224 -2.22 3.54 15.88
N GLN A 225 -1.51 2.65 15.17
CA GLN A 225 -0.13 2.91 14.71
C GLN A 225 -0.06 4.01 13.65
N ASN A 226 -1.05 4.07 12.75
CA ASN A 226 -1.11 5.06 11.68
C ASN A 226 -1.84 6.34 12.06
N LYS A 227 -2.25 6.46 13.33
CA LYS A 227 -2.89 7.66 13.89
C LYS A 227 -4.15 8.08 13.13
N THR A 228 -4.95 7.11 12.75
CA THR A 228 -6.09 7.29 11.83
C THR A 228 -7.27 6.46 12.29
N ASN A 229 -8.49 6.84 11.91
CA ASN A 229 -9.70 6.04 12.08
C ASN A 229 -9.91 5.45 13.50
N TYR A 230 -9.56 6.20 14.56
CA TYR A 230 -9.61 5.69 15.94
C TYR A 230 -10.99 5.21 16.38
N GLU A 231 -12.07 5.87 15.93
CA GLU A 231 -13.42 5.44 16.25
C GLU A 231 -13.73 4.03 15.69
N GLN A 232 -13.31 3.75 14.46
CA GLN A 232 -13.48 2.43 13.86
C GLN A 232 -12.54 1.41 14.51
N GLY A 233 -11.30 1.81 14.82
CA GLY A 233 -10.38 1.00 15.61
C GLY A 233 -10.95 0.60 16.97
N MET A 234 -11.67 1.51 17.65
CA MET A 234 -12.34 1.24 18.91
C MET A 234 -13.47 0.20 18.75
N LYS A 235 -14.27 0.30 17.69
CA LYS A 235 -15.32 -0.70 17.39
C LYS A 235 -14.72 -2.09 17.18
N TRP A 236 -13.64 -2.19 16.41
CA TRP A 236 -12.98 -3.48 16.19
C TRP A 236 -12.29 -4.01 17.43
N ILE A 237 -11.61 -3.19 18.23
CA ILE A 237 -10.95 -3.69 19.43
C ILE A 237 -11.96 -4.17 20.46
N ASP A 238 -13.12 -3.52 20.57
CA ASP A 238 -14.22 -3.99 21.43
C ASP A 238 -14.75 -5.36 20.97
N GLN A 239 -14.84 -5.60 19.65
CA GLN A 239 -15.18 -6.92 19.09
C GLN A 239 -14.11 -7.97 19.40
N ALA A 240 -12.82 -7.62 19.32
CA ALA A 240 -11.72 -8.52 19.68
C ALA A 240 -11.75 -8.89 21.17
N ILE A 241 -11.95 -7.91 22.05
CA ILE A 241 -12.04 -8.10 23.52
C ILE A 241 -13.22 -8.99 23.88
N ALA A 242 -14.37 -8.81 23.24
CA ALA A 242 -15.55 -9.65 23.47
C ALA A 242 -15.31 -11.14 23.15
N GLN A 243 -14.42 -11.43 22.20
CA GLN A 243 -14.02 -12.80 21.87
C GLN A 243 -12.90 -13.32 22.77
N ASN A 244 -11.89 -12.49 23.03
CA ASN A 244 -10.74 -12.86 23.84
C ASN A 244 -10.11 -11.61 24.49
N SER A 245 -10.52 -11.35 25.74
CA SER A 245 -9.91 -10.30 26.56
C SER A 245 -8.56 -10.77 27.09
N ASN A 246 -7.48 -10.23 26.52
CA ASN A 246 -6.10 -10.51 26.90
C ASN A 246 -5.23 -9.24 26.86
N PHE A 247 -3.97 -9.36 27.29
CA PHE A 247 -3.03 -8.24 27.34
C PHE A 247 -2.95 -7.46 26.03
N THR A 248 -2.87 -8.14 24.89
CA THR A 248 -2.75 -7.52 23.56
C THR A 248 -3.97 -6.66 23.25
N THR A 249 -5.17 -7.24 23.39
CA THR A 249 -6.42 -6.54 23.06
C THR A 249 -6.67 -5.32 23.95
N LEU A 250 -6.41 -5.45 25.25
CA LEU A 250 -6.54 -4.36 26.21
C LEU A 250 -5.48 -3.28 25.99
N SER A 251 -4.24 -3.64 25.66
CA SER A 251 -3.19 -2.67 25.36
C SER A 251 -3.51 -1.82 24.12
N ILE A 252 -4.07 -2.43 23.07
CA ILE A 252 -4.51 -1.69 21.87
C ILE A 252 -5.67 -0.75 22.23
N LYS A 253 -6.66 -1.21 23.01
CA LYS A 253 -7.77 -0.37 23.47
C LYS A 253 -7.28 0.81 24.32
N SER A 254 -6.35 0.57 25.23
CA SER A 254 -5.71 1.63 26.01
C SER A 254 -5.06 2.66 25.10
N GLY A 255 -4.24 2.21 24.13
CA GLY A 255 -3.58 3.08 23.17
C GLY A 255 -4.58 3.93 22.36
N LEU A 256 -5.67 3.33 21.86
CA LEU A 256 -6.71 4.04 21.13
C LEU A 256 -7.46 5.07 21.99
N LEU A 257 -7.75 4.74 23.26
CA LEU A 257 -8.36 5.68 24.22
C LEU A 257 -7.43 6.88 24.47
N ILE A 258 -6.15 6.62 24.75
CA ILE A 258 -5.15 7.68 24.97
C ILE A 258 -5.01 8.56 23.71
N ALA A 259 -4.89 7.95 22.53
CA ALA A 259 -4.79 8.67 21.26
C ALA A 259 -6.04 9.49 20.93
N SER A 260 -7.19 9.11 21.47
CA SER A 260 -8.47 9.83 21.37
C SER A 260 -8.69 10.85 22.50
N GLY A 261 -7.67 11.14 23.33
CA GLY A 261 -7.74 12.12 24.42
C GLY A 261 -8.35 11.60 25.73
N LYS A 262 -8.67 10.31 25.81
CA LYS A 262 -9.27 9.66 27.00
C LYS A 262 -8.22 9.00 27.88
N THR A 263 -7.20 9.77 28.26
CA THR A 263 -6.00 9.24 28.94
C THR A 263 -6.33 8.46 30.21
N ALA A 264 -7.19 8.98 31.09
CA ALA A 264 -7.53 8.31 32.35
C ALA A 264 -8.24 6.95 32.14
N GLU A 265 -9.12 6.86 31.13
CA GLU A 265 -9.76 5.59 30.77
C GLU A 265 -8.75 4.62 30.18
N GLY A 266 -7.88 5.10 29.29
CA GLY A 266 -6.82 4.30 28.70
C GLY A 266 -5.84 3.76 29.74
N ASP A 267 -5.41 4.58 30.70
CA ASP A 267 -4.53 4.16 31.78
C ASP A 267 -5.19 3.09 32.67
N LYS A 268 -6.49 3.24 32.95
CA LYS A 268 -7.26 2.21 33.67
C LYS A 268 -7.25 0.88 32.91
N VAL A 269 -7.56 0.90 31.61
CA VAL A 269 -7.54 -0.31 30.76
C VAL A 269 -6.14 -0.94 30.72
N MET A 270 -5.09 -0.14 30.65
CA MET A 270 -3.71 -0.65 30.68
C MET A 270 -3.38 -1.30 32.02
N ASN A 271 -3.81 -0.72 33.13
CA ASN A 271 -3.60 -1.30 34.45
C ASN A 271 -4.31 -2.65 34.58
N ASP A 272 -5.53 -2.77 34.06
CA ASP A 272 -6.27 -4.04 34.00
C ASP A 272 -5.51 -5.07 33.13
N ALA A 273 -4.95 -4.63 31.99
CA ALA A 273 -4.11 -5.48 31.14
C ALA A 273 -2.87 -5.98 31.88
N VAL A 274 -2.11 -5.08 32.52
CA VAL A 274 -0.91 -5.39 33.31
C VAL A 274 -1.25 -6.30 34.49
N ALA A 275 -2.42 -6.16 35.11
CA ALA A 275 -2.86 -7.05 36.20
C ALA A 275 -3.00 -8.51 35.73
N ALA A 276 -3.47 -8.73 34.50
CA ALA A 276 -3.67 -10.05 33.90
C ALA A 276 -2.49 -10.57 33.07
N ALA A 277 -1.45 -9.75 32.84
CA ALA A 277 -0.32 -10.08 31.99
C ALA A 277 0.48 -11.30 32.50
N THR A 278 0.85 -12.18 31.58
CA THR A 278 1.82 -13.25 31.81
C THR A 278 3.24 -12.70 31.99
N GLU A 279 4.15 -13.52 32.53
CA GLU A 279 5.57 -13.19 32.66
C GLU A 279 6.15 -12.65 31.35
N ASN A 280 5.86 -13.34 30.23
CA ASN A 280 6.37 -12.98 28.92
C ASN A 280 5.75 -11.68 28.38
N GLU A 281 4.43 -11.50 28.51
CA GLU A 281 3.75 -10.28 28.06
C GLU A 281 4.25 -9.04 28.83
N LEU A 282 4.41 -9.16 30.15
CA LEU A 282 4.93 -8.08 30.97
C LEU A 282 6.38 -7.76 30.61
N ASN A 283 7.19 -8.78 30.29
CA ASN A 283 8.56 -8.58 29.86
C ASN A 283 8.63 -7.87 28.51
N LEU A 284 7.86 -8.34 27.52
CA LEU A 284 7.78 -7.73 26.19
C LEU A 284 7.29 -6.28 26.27
N TYR A 285 6.32 -6.00 27.14
CA TYR A 285 5.84 -4.65 27.37
C TYR A 285 6.92 -3.74 27.99
N GLY A 286 7.71 -4.25 28.94
CA GLY A 286 8.88 -3.55 29.46
C GLY A 286 9.86 -3.14 28.35
N TYR A 287 10.20 -4.06 27.44
CA TYR A 287 11.08 -3.72 26.30
C TYR A 287 10.43 -2.78 25.27
N GLN A 288 9.12 -2.89 25.05
CA GLN A 288 8.39 -1.93 24.22
C GLN A 288 8.53 -0.51 24.80
N LEU A 289 8.38 -0.35 26.12
CA LEU A 289 8.55 0.93 26.80
C LEU A 289 9.99 1.45 26.69
N LEU A 290 11.00 0.57 26.77
CA LEU A 290 12.40 0.97 26.54
C LEU A 290 12.61 1.53 25.12
N ASN A 291 12.07 0.87 24.09
CA ASN A 291 12.15 1.33 22.70
C ASN A 291 11.45 2.67 22.47
N GLN A 292 10.46 3.00 23.32
CA GLN A 292 9.77 4.30 23.33
C GLN A 292 10.49 5.34 24.20
N ASN A 293 11.71 5.05 24.69
CA ASN A 293 12.47 5.88 25.63
C ASN A 293 11.75 6.13 26.98
N GLN A 294 10.79 5.28 27.36
CA GLN A 294 10.07 5.36 28.63
C GLN A 294 10.75 4.47 29.70
N GLN A 295 12.02 4.75 29.97
CA GLN A 295 12.88 3.91 30.82
C GLN A 295 12.30 3.69 32.23
N ASP A 296 11.73 4.71 32.85
CA ASP A 296 11.14 4.60 34.18
C ASP A 296 9.93 3.66 34.21
N LYS A 297 9.04 3.76 33.22
CA LYS A 297 7.88 2.87 33.11
C LYS A 297 8.32 1.45 32.80
N ALA A 298 9.33 1.27 31.94
CA ALA A 298 9.89 -0.04 31.65
C ALA A 298 10.44 -0.72 32.91
N ILE A 299 11.26 0.00 33.69
CA ILE A 299 11.80 -0.49 34.96
C ILE A 299 10.67 -0.87 35.93
N GLN A 300 9.59 -0.07 36.02
CA GLN A 300 8.44 -0.42 36.85
C GLN A 300 7.81 -1.76 36.42
N MET A 301 7.67 -2.01 35.12
CA MET A 301 7.14 -3.28 34.61
C MET A 301 8.09 -4.44 34.90
N PHE A 302 9.40 -4.26 34.73
CA PHE A 302 10.39 -5.29 35.08
C PHE A 302 10.43 -5.57 36.59
N ILE A 303 10.32 -4.56 37.45
CA ILE A 303 10.19 -4.73 38.91
C ILE A 303 8.94 -5.53 39.23
N LEU A 304 7.80 -5.17 38.63
CA LEU A 304 6.56 -5.93 38.82
C LEU A 304 6.73 -7.38 38.37
N ASN A 305 7.46 -7.62 37.28
CA ASN A 305 7.73 -8.96 36.77
C ASN A 305 8.60 -9.78 37.73
N THR A 306 9.66 -9.19 38.31
CA THR A 306 10.48 -9.87 39.32
C THR A 306 9.73 -10.13 40.63
N GLN A 307 8.76 -9.28 40.99
CA GLN A 307 7.89 -9.52 42.15
C GLN A 307 6.94 -10.70 41.93
N ARG A 308 6.38 -10.84 40.73
CA ARG A 308 5.47 -11.94 40.37
C ARG A 308 6.19 -13.24 40.07
N HIS A 309 7.41 -13.16 39.52
CA HIS A 309 8.22 -14.29 39.07
C HIS A 309 9.63 -14.25 39.69
N PRO A 310 9.76 -14.29 41.03
CA PRO A 310 11.03 -14.04 41.72
C PRO A 310 12.11 -15.09 41.45
N THR A 311 11.75 -16.26 40.90
CA THR A 311 12.65 -17.36 40.55
C THR A 311 12.99 -17.42 39.07
N SER A 312 12.46 -16.50 38.24
CA SER A 312 12.81 -16.44 36.81
C SER A 312 14.09 -15.63 36.62
N ALA A 313 15.17 -16.29 36.23
CA ALA A 313 16.43 -15.60 35.95
C ALA A 313 16.27 -14.56 34.82
N ASN A 314 15.43 -14.85 33.83
CA ASN A 314 15.17 -13.99 32.69
C ASN A 314 14.60 -12.62 33.11
N VAL A 315 13.62 -12.57 34.03
CA VAL A 315 13.03 -11.28 34.45
C VAL A 315 14.00 -10.43 35.27
N TRP A 316 14.93 -11.05 36.02
CA TRP A 316 16.01 -10.34 36.71
C TRP A 316 17.07 -9.81 35.75
N ASP A 317 17.37 -10.56 34.68
CA ASP A 317 18.24 -10.10 33.59
C ASP A 317 17.63 -8.88 32.89
N SER A 318 16.36 -8.96 32.49
CA SER A 318 15.63 -7.85 31.87
C SER A 318 15.55 -6.60 32.78
N LEU A 319 15.34 -6.78 34.09
CA LEU A 319 15.42 -5.66 35.05
C LEU A 319 16.82 -5.03 35.09
N GLY A 320 17.86 -5.87 35.03
CA GLY A 320 19.25 -5.42 34.95
C GLY A 320 19.53 -4.56 33.71
N GLU A 321 19.02 -4.98 32.56
CA GLU A 321 19.10 -4.20 31.32
C GLU A 321 18.41 -2.85 31.44
N GLY A 322 17.19 -2.82 32.00
CA GLY A 322 16.45 -1.58 32.24
C GLY A 322 17.26 -0.59 33.08
N TYR A 323 17.84 -1.05 34.20
CA TYR A 323 18.70 -0.21 35.02
C TYR A 323 19.99 0.23 34.31
N ALA A 324 20.62 -0.67 33.54
CA ALA A 324 21.84 -0.36 32.81
C ALA A 324 21.60 0.74 31.77
N LEU A 325 20.50 0.67 31.03
CA LEU A 325 20.10 1.68 30.03
C LEU A 325 19.77 3.04 30.66
N LYS A 326 19.23 3.04 31.89
CA LYS A 326 19.01 4.26 32.68
C LYS A 326 20.30 4.83 33.29
N GLY A 327 21.39 4.07 33.28
CA GLY A 327 22.66 4.44 33.92
C GLY A 327 22.72 4.12 35.42
N ASP A 328 21.74 3.39 35.96
CA ASP A 328 21.73 2.93 37.36
C ASP A 328 22.61 1.68 37.50
N LYS A 329 23.91 1.91 37.51
CA LYS A 329 24.93 0.85 37.59
C LYS A 329 24.76 -0.04 38.82
N LYS A 330 24.38 0.52 39.97
CA LYS A 330 24.26 -0.22 41.23
C LYS A 330 23.15 -1.27 41.12
N ASN A 331 21.96 -0.85 40.70
CA ASN A 331 20.81 -1.75 40.60
C ASN A 331 20.91 -2.70 39.39
N ALA A 332 21.56 -2.27 38.31
CA ALA A 332 21.88 -3.15 37.19
C ALA A 332 22.76 -4.35 37.63
N ILE A 333 23.89 -4.08 38.29
CA ILE A 333 24.80 -5.12 38.79
C ILE A 333 24.08 -6.07 39.75
N ALA A 334 23.27 -5.53 40.66
CA ALA A 334 22.51 -6.33 41.62
C ALA A 334 21.55 -7.30 40.90
N SER A 335 20.85 -6.82 39.87
CA SER A 335 19.87 -7.60 39.12
C SER A 335 20.53 -8.69 38.27
N PHE A 336 21.62 -8.40 37.56
CA PHE A 336 22.36 -9.42 36.81
C PHE A 336 22.98 -10.49 37.71
N LYS A 337 23.56 -10.12 38.86
CA LYS A 337 24.04 -11.10 39.84
C LYS A 337 22.90 -11.96 40.40
N LYS A 338 21.71 -11.38 40.59
CA LYS A 338 20.52 -12.13 41.01
C LYS A 338 20.08 -13.11 39.93
N SER A 339 20.05 -12.72 38.66
CA SER A 339 19.82 -13.62 37.52
C SER A 339 20.80 -14.80 37.52
N LEU A 340 22.11 -14.54 37.55
CA LEU A 340 23.15 -15.58 37.53
C LEU A 340 23.07 -16.56 38.71
N SER A 341 22.58 -16.12 39.87
CA SER A 341 22.41 -16.98 41.05
C SER A 341 21.39 -18.11 40.85
N MET A 342 20.55 -18.03 39.81
CA MET A 342 19.46 -18.96 39.53
C MET A 342 19.81 -20.00 38.46
N ASN A 343 21.07 -20.13 38.07
CA ASN A 343 21.51 -21.00 36.97
C ASN A 343 20.70 -20.79 35.66
N PRO A 344 20.74 -19.57 35.08
CA PRO A 344 19.96 -19.22 33.89
C PRO A 344 20.29 -20.09 32.67
N ALA A 345 19.37 -20.11 31.71
CA ALA A 345 19.63 -20.64 30.37
C ALA A 345 20.88 -19.95 29.75
N PRO A 346 21.63 -20.63 28.86
CA PRO A 346 22.90 -20.13 28.36
C PRO A 346 22.86 -18.72 27.76
N ASN A 347 21.77 -18.36 27.07
CA ASN A 347 21.59 -17.03 26.49
C ASN A 347 21.43 -15.94 27.56
N VAL A 348 20.62 -16.19 28.61
CA VAL A 348 20.42 -15.25 29.73
C VAL A 348 21.71 -15.11 30.53
N LYS A 349 22.41 -16.22 30.77
CA LYS A 349 23.74 -16.21 31.42
C LYS A 349 24.73 -15.32 30.67
N ALA A 350 24.86 -15.56 29.36
CA ALA A 350 25.79 -14.80 28.51
C ALA A 350 25.44 -13.30 28.47
N ASN A 351 24.16 -12.95 28.46
CA ASN A 351 23.71 -11.55 28.50
C ASN A 351 24.10 -10.88 29.83
N SER A 352 23.75 -11.49 30.96
CA SER A 352 24.11 -11.02 32.30
C SER A 352 25.63 -10.82 32.46
N GLU A 353 26.45 -11.79 32.04
CA GLU A 353 27.92 -11.71 32.10
C GLU A 353 28.48 -10.60 31.22
N LYS A 354 27.95 -10.43 30.00
CA LYS A 354 28.31 -9.34 29.09
C LYS A 354 28.09 -7.98 29.75
N TYR A 355 26.91 -7.74 30.32
CA TYR A 355 26.61 -6.46 30.98
C TYR A 355 27.44 -6.25 32.24
N LEU A 356 27.63 -7.29 33.07
CA LEU A 356 28.50 -7.17 34.25
C LEU A 356 29.94 -6.81 33.87
N LYS A 357 30.49 -7.38 32.78
CA LYS A 357 31.82 -7.02 32.27
C LYS A 357 31.87 -5.57 31.80
N GLN A 358 30.86 -5.11 31.05
CA GLN A 358 30.76 -3.71 30.61
C GLN A 358 30.66 -2.74 31.79
N LEU A 359 30.02 -3.17 32.88
CA LEU A 359 29.90 -2.40 34.11
C LEU A 359 31.12 -2.58 35.05
N GLY A 360 32.13 -3.39 34.69
CA GLY A 360 33.31 -3.62 35.53
C GLY A 360 33.00 -4.35 36.85
N ALA A 361 32.07 -5.30 36.81
CA ALA A 361 31.55 -6.02 37.97
C ALA A 361 31.54 -7.55 37.81
N LEU A 362 32.24 -8.05 36.78
CA LEU A 362 32.48 -9.46 36.50
C LEU A 362 33.93 -9.84 36.84
#